data_AF-H1LD47-F1
#
_entry.id   AF-H1LD47-F1
#
_cell.length_a   1.000
_cell.length_b   1.000
_cell.length_c   1.000
_cell.angle_alpha   90.00
_cell.angle_beta   90.00
_cell.angle_gamma   90.00
#
_symmetry.space_group_name_H-M   'P 1'
#
loop_
_entity.id
_entity.type
_entity.pdbx_description
1 polymer ?
#
loop_
_entity_poly.entity_id
_entity_poly.type
_entity_poly.pdbx_seq_one_letter_code
_entity_poly.pdbx_strand_id
1 'polypeptide(L)'
;MIVDGLKDPTVDMDAVGYAWGWRGGGRSSATEFQQVSKQEAFDSINYRGAEIGGYTWNKGFRLSVIRENKIRFDETLDLAEDLLFTADYIAASHRILYFPAPLYTKVSRGNSIIHSATMAMRSKEQVVRRHIDEMGRRLTP
;
A
#
# COMPACT_ATOMS: atom_id res chain seq x y z
N MET A 1 -14.41 -7.28 6.84
CA MET A 1 -13.14 -8.02 6.82
C MET A 1 -11.99 -7.21 6.23
N ILE A 2 -12.16 -6.45 5.13
CA ILE A 2 -11.16 -5.42 4.76
C ILE A 2 -11.64 -4.07 5.28
N VAL A 3 -12.79 -3.60 4.79
CA VAL A 3 -13.41 -2.29 5.10
C VAL A 3 -14.03 -2.16 6.51
N ASP A 4 -13.79 -3.12 7.41
CA ASP A 4 -14.40 -3.06 8.74
C ASP A 4 -13.80 -1.92 9.57
N GLY A 5 -12.54 -1.56 9.33
CA GLY A 5 -11.90 -0.41 9.98
C GLY A 5 -12.55 0.90 9.57
N LEU A 6 -12.99 1.00 8.31
CA LEU A 6 -13.68 2.19 7.78
C LEU A 6 -15.10 2.41 8.33
N LYS A 7 -15.68 1.46 9.09
CA LYS A 7 -16.94 1.67 9.82
C LYS A 7 -16.81 2.81 10.84
N ASP A 8 -15.62 2.99 11.41
CA ASP A 8 -15.29 4.20 12.16
C ASP A 8 -15.06 5.35 11.16
N PRO A 9 -15.88 6.42 11.19
CA PRO A 9 -15.77 7.53 10.23
C PRO A 9 -14.47 8.33 10.37
N THR A 10 -13.72 8.16 11.46
CA THR A 10 -12.45 8.85 11.70
C THR A 10 -11.23 8.10 11.13
N VAL A 11 -11.41 6.88 10.61
CA VAL A 11 -10.33 6.08 10.01
C VAL A 11 -10.24 6.42 8.53
N ASP A 12 -9.07 6.84 8.06
CA ASP A 12 -8.87 7.22 6.65
C ASP A 12 -8.52 6.01 5.77
N MET A 13 -7.74 5.09 6.31
CA MET A 13 -7.31 3.87 5.63
C MET A 13 -7.43 2.67 6.56
N ASP A 14 -7.89 1.54 6.01
CA ASP A 14 -7.61 0.24 6.60
C ASP A 14 -6.81 -0.64 5.64
N ALA A 15 -6.00 -1.53 6.20
CA ALA A 15 -5.22 -2.50 5.46
C ALA A 15 -5.32 -3.86 6.13
N VAL A 16 -5.26 -4.94 5.35
CA VAL A 16 -5.20 -6.31 5.86
C VAL A 16 -3.92 -6.99 5.44
N GLY A 17 -3.47 -7.97 6.22
CA GLY A 17 -2.35 -8.82 5.84
C GLY A 17 -2.61 -9.56 4.53
N TYR A 18 -1.55 -10.04 3.89
CA TYR A 18 -1.66 -10.79 2.65
C TYR A 18 -0.68 -11.98 2.56
N ALA A 19 -1.07 -12.99 1.78
CA ALA A 19 -0.25 -14.16 1.48
C ALA A 19 0.15 -14.21 0.01
N TRP A 20 1.38 -14.63 -0.30
CA TRP A 20 1.87 -14.81 -1.67
C TRP A 20 1.62 -16.22 -2.18
N GLY A 21 0.35 -16.54 -2.47
CA GLY A 21 -0.05 -17.86 -2.98
C GLY A 21 0.60 -19.00 -2.17
N TRP A 22 1.33 -19.88 -2.87
CA TRP A 22 2.02 -21.04 -2.29
C TRP A 22 3.13 -20.70 -1.27
N ARG A 23 3.70 -19.48 -1.32
CA ARG A 23 4.76 -19.08 -0.37
C ARG A 23 4.22 -18.79 1.03
N GLY A 24 2.89 -18.77 1.20
CA GLY A 24 2.25 -18.32 2.43
C GLY A 24 2.43 -16.82 2.66
N GLY A 25 1.97 -16.34 3.81
CA GLY A 25 2.19 -14.99 4.32
C GLY A 25 1.37 -14.76 5.57
N GLY A 26 1.82 -13.82 6.42
CA GLY A 26 1.17 -13.44 7.67
C GLY A 26 0.95 -14.61 8.63
N ARG A 27 1.93 -14.93 9.48
CA ARG A 27 1.77 -15.90 10.58
C ARG A 27 1.02 -15.31 11.79
N SER A 28 0.50 -14.09 11.67
CA SER A 28 -0.09 -13.41 12.81
C SER A 28 -1.43 -14.03 13.16
N SER A 29 -1.54 -14.49 14.41
CA SER A 29 -2.79 -14.90 15.03
C SER A 29 -3.59 -13.71 15.58
N ALA A 30 -3.15 -12.47 15.32
CA ALA A 30 -3.86 -11.29 15.76
C ALA A 30 -5.22 -11.18 15.05
N THR A 31 -6.27 -11.00 15.84
CA THR A 31 -7.66 -10.97 15.39
C THR A 31 -8.27 -9.57 15.45
N GLU A 32 -7.46 -8.54 15.65
CA GLU A 32 -7.91 -7.16 15.88
C GLU A 32 -7.16 -6.15 15.01
N PHE A 33 -7.81 -5.02 14.75
CA PHE A 33 -7.17 -3.88 14.09
C PHE A 33 -6.19 -3.20 15.03
N GLN A 34 -5.02 -2.88 14.51
CA GLN A 34 -3.99 -2.11 15.19
C GLN A 34 -3.88 -0.75 14.51
N GLN A 35 -3.80 0.31 15.30
CA GLN A 35 -3.46 1.62 14.75
C GLN A 35 -1.98 1.64 14.41
N VAL A 36 -1.67 2.06 13.19
CA VAL A 36 -0.29 2.25 12.73
C VAL A 36 -0.03 3.71 12.46
N SER A 37 1.17 4.17 12.80
CA SER A 37 1.59 5.52 12.48
C SER A 37 1.76 5.69 10.97
N LYS A 38 1.68 6.95 10.53
CA LYS A 38 1.94 7.29 9.13
C LYS A 38 3.35 6.85 8.71
N GLN A 39 4.35 7.02 9.58
CA GLN A 39 5.73 6.61 9.32
C GLN A 39 5.84 5.10 9.11
N GLU A 40 5.29 4.29 10.02
CA GLU A 40 5.31 2.82 9.89
C GLU A 40 4.60 2.35 8.62
N ALA A 41 3.44 2.95 8.30
CA ALA A 41 2.73 2.65 7.06
C ALA A 41 3.59 3.01 5.84
N PHE A 42 4.27 4.15 5.84
CA PHE A 42 5.10 4.62 4.74
C PHE A 42 6.36 3.78 4.56
N ASP A 43 7.06 3.45 5.63
CA ASP A 43 8.26 2.59 5.61
C ASP A 43 7.94 1.19 5.05
N SER A 44 6.72 0.71 5.29
CA SER A 44 6.25 -0.57 4.75
C SER A 44 6.10 -0.58 3.22
N ILE A 45 5.88 0.57 2.59
CA ILE A 45 5.57 0.67 1.16
C ILE A 45 6.76 0.22 0.31
N ASN A 46 7.96 0.68 0.68
CA ASN A 46 9.18 0.45 -0.09
C ASN A 46 9.85 -0.90 0.19
N TYR A 47 9.53 -1.55 1.31
CA TYR A 47 10.12 -2.83 1.65
C TYR A 47 9.36 -4.01 1.05
N ARG A 48 10.01 -4.74 0.14
CA ARG A 48 9.44 -5.96 -0.46
C ARG A 48 9.18 -7.01 0.62
N GLY A 49 7.92 -7.42 0.75
CA GLY A 49 7.50 -8.41 1.75
C GLY A 49 7.10 -7.81 3.08
N ALA A 50 7.05 -6.48 3.21
CA ALA A 50 6.43 -5.84 4.36
C ALA A 50 4.94 -6.19 4.46
N GLU A 51 4.47 -6.18 5.70
CA GLU A 51 3.15 -6.62 6.12
C GLU A 51 2.00 -5.80 5.50
N ILE A 52 2.11 -4.47 5.50
CA ILE A 52 1.13 -3.57 4.88
C ILE A 52 1.39 -3.47 3.37
N GLY A 53 2.63 -3.13 2.99
CA GLY A 53 3.12 -3.05 1.62
C GLY A 53 2.44 -1.97 0.77
N GLY A 54 3.05 -1.64 -0.36
CA GLY A 54 2.62 -0.56 -1.25
C GLY A 54 1.47 -0.87 -2.22
N TYR A 55 0.79 -1.99 -2.06
CA TYR A 55 -0.27 -2.43 -2.98
C TYR A 55 -1.63 -1.91 -2.54
N THR A 56 -2.49 -1.56 -3.49
CA THR A 56 -3.82 -1.01 -3.22
C THR A 56 -4.86 -2.09 -2.84
N TRP A 57 -4.71 -3.31 -3.34
CA TRP A 57 -5.78 -4.33 -3.31
C TRP A 57 -6.15 -4.88 -1.93
N ASN A 58 -5.23 -4.85 -0.96
CA ASN A 58 -5.47 -5.31 0.41
C ASN A 58 -5.86 -4.16 1.36
N LYS A 59 -6.46 -3.09 0.83
CA LYS A 59 -6.73 -1.85 1.57
C LYS A 59 -8.12 -1.29 1.27
N GLY A 60 -8.71 -0.65 2.26
CA GLY A 60 -9.86 0.25 2.11
C GLY A 60 -9.41 1.70 2.17
N PHE A 61 -9.98 2.52 1.28
CA PHE A 61 -9.70 3.95 1.17
C PHE A 61 -10.98 4.76 1.33
N ARG A 62 -11.00 5.72 2.25
CA ARG A 62 -12.07 6.70 2.41
C ARG A 62 -12.14 7.63 1.19
N LEU A 63 -13.31 7.65 0.54
CA LEU A 63 -13.50 8.41 -0.70
C LEU A 63 -13.34 9.93 -0.54
N SER A 64 -13.68 10.50 0.63
CA SER A 64 -13.50 11.94 0.88
C SER A 64 -12.03 12.34 0.80
N VAL A 65 -11.12 11.55 1.41
CA VAL A 65 -9.68 11.78 1.37
C VAL A 65 -9.16 11.78 -0.08
N ILE A 66 -9.61 10.83 -0.92
CA ILE A 66 -9.24 10.77 -2.35
C ILE A 66 -9.69 12.04 -3.10
N ARG A 67 -10.90 12.53 -2.81
CA ARG A 67 -11.48 13.68 -3.52
C ARG A 67 -10.84 14.98 -3.09
N GLU A 68 -10.69 15.19 -1.79
CA GLU A 68 -10.12 16.41 -1.19
C GLU A 68 -8.64 16.59 -1.57
N ASN A 69 -7.87 15.49 -1.57
CA ASN A 69 -6.44 15.52 -1.89
C ASN A 69 -6.13 15.23 -3.37
N LYS A 70 -7.16 15.04 -4.21
CA LYS A 70 -7.03 14.78 -5.66
C LYS A 70 -6.11 13.58 -6.00
N ILE A 71 -6.08 12.56 -5.16
CA ILE A 71 -5.22 11.37 -5.34
C ILE A 71 -5.75 10.54 -6.51
N ARG A 72 -4.91 10.23 -7.50
CA ARG A 72 -5.27 9.47 -8.71
C ARG A 72 -4.12 8.53 -9.07
N PHE A 73 -4.45 7.47 -9.82
CA PHE A 73 -3.40 6.69 -10.47
C PHE A 73 -2.75 7.54 -11.56
N ASP A 74 -1.43 7.46 -11.67
CA ASP A 74 -0.71 8.03 -12.80
C ASP A 74 -0.77 7.07 -13.98
N GLU A 75 -1.64 7.37 -14.95
CA GLU A 75 -1.86 6.55 -16.14
C GLU A 75 -0.65 6.54 -17.10
N THR A 76 0.39 7.32 -16.84
CA THR A 76 1.63 7.30 -17.62
C THR A 76 2.64 6.26 -17.13
N LEU A 77 2.35 5.59 -16.01
CA LEU A 77 3.17 4.56 -15.39
C LEU A 77 2.65 3.16 -15.76
N ASP A 78 3.54 2.33 -16.31
CA ASP A 78 3.28 0.91 -16.55
C ASP A 78 3.55 0.04 -15.31
N LEU A 79 4.30 0.58 -14.35
CA LEU A 79 4.71 -0.07 -13.11
C LEU A 79 4.71 0.95 -11.98
N ALA A 80 4.41 0.49 -10.77
CA ALA A 80 4.44 1.27 -9.54
C ALA A 80 3.42 2.42 -9.49
N GLU A 81 2.40 2.37 -10.34
CA GLU A 81 1.22 3.23 -10.28
C GLU A 81 0.41 2.98 -9.00
N ASP A 82 0.30 1.71 -8.57
CA ASP A 82 -0.34 1.31 -7.32
C ASP A 82 0.48 1.72 -6.10
N LEU A 83 1.79 1.62 -6.22
CA LEU A 83 2.77 2.06 -5.23
C LEU A 83 2.64 3.57 -4.98
N LEU A 84 2.63 4.37 -6.04
CA LEU A 84 2.51 5.83 -5.97
C LEU A 84 1.16 6.24 -5.37
N PHE A 85 0.06 5.68 -5.86
CA PHE A 85 -1.28 5.94 -5.32
C PHE A 85 -1.33 5.66 -3.81
N THR A 86 -0.78 4.53 -3.37
CA THR A 86 -0.78 4.12 -1.96
C THR A 86 0.07 5.08 -1.11
N ALA A 87 1.22 5.52 -1.61
CA ALA A 87 2.08 6.48 -0.93
C ALA A 87 1.42 7.86 -0.77
N ASP A 88 0.80 8.38 -1.84
CA ASP A 88 0.04 9.62 -1.81
C ASP A 88 -1.11 9.56 -0.80
N TYR A 89 -1.81 8.42 -0.76
CA TYR A 89 -2.91 8.21 0.18
C TYR A 89 -2.44 8.18 1.64
N ILE A 90 -1.36 7.45 1.93
CA ILE A 90 -0.79 7.39 3.29
C ILE A 90 -0.30 8.78 3.72
N ALA A 91 0.33 9.52 2.83
CA ALA A 91 0.77 10.89 3.10
C ALA A 91 -0.42 11.81 3.50
N ALA A 92 -1.57 11.66 2.84
CA ALA A 92 -2.79 12.43 3.12
C ALA A 92 -3.61 11.93 4.33
N SER A 93 -3.38 10.71 4.80
CA SER A 93 -4.15 10.09 5.89
C SER A 93 -3.73 10.61 7.27
N HIS A 94 -4.64 10.60 8.23
CA HIS A 94 -4.38 10.92 9.64
C HIS A 94 -4.46 9.68 10.52
N ARG A 95 -5.47 8.83 10.29
CA ARG A 95 -5.67 7.60 11.05
C ARG A 95 -5.69 6.38 10.14
N ILE A 96 -4.78 5.45 10.40
CA ILE A 96 -4.59 4.23 9.62
C ILE A 96 -4.73 3.03 10.55
N LEU A 97 -5.52 2.04 10.11
CA LEU A 97 -5.65 0.76 10.80
C LEU A 97 -5.06 -0.37 9.96
N TYR A 98 -4.45 -1.35 10.62
CA TYR A 98 -3.92 -2.56 10.02
C TYR A 98 -4.44 -3.80 10.74
N PHE A 99 -4.96 -4.76 9.97
CA PHE A 99 -5.41 -6.06 10.46
C PHE A 99 -4.40 -7.13 10.02
N PRO A 100 -3.60 -7.72 10.93
CA PRO A 100 -2.48 -8.56 10.54
C PRO A 100 -2.83 -9.90 9.85
N ALA A 101 -4.07 -10.38 9.99
CA ALA A 101 -4.44 -11.66 9.38
C ALA A 101 -4.35 -11.60 7.85
N PRO A 102 -3.86 -12.67 7.19
CA PRO A 102 -3.68 -12.72 5.75
C PRO A 102 -5.01 -12.90 5.00
N LEU A 103 -5.86 -11.87 5.00
CA LEU A 103 -7.19 -11.90 4.39
C LEU A 103 -7.16 -11.70 2.87
N TYR A 104 -6.00 -11.35 2.30
CA TYR A 104 -5.83 -11.18 0.86
C TYR A 104 -4.76 -12.14 0.31
N THR A 105 -5.05 -12.84 -0.79
CA THR A 105 -4.07 -13.70 -1.47
C THR A 105 -3.56 -13.05 -2.75
N LYS A 106 -2.26 -12.78 -2.80
CA LYS A 106 -1.57 -12.32 -4.01
C LYS A 106 -1.10 -13.51 -4.84
N VAL A 107 -1.43 -13.45 -6.13
CA VAL A 107 -1.04 -14.48 -7.10
C VAL A 107 -0.05 -13.87 -8.09
N SER A 108 1.14 -14.45 -8.17
CA SER A 108 2.11 -14.13 -9.22
C SER A 108 1.93 -15.10 -10.38
N ARG A 109 1.79 -14.56 -11.59
CA ARG A 109 1.70 -15.37 -12.82
C ARG A 109 3.01 -15.20 -13.59
N GLY A 110 3.47 -16.25 -14.25
CA GLY A 110 4.75 -16.21 -15.00
C GLY A 110 4.77 -15.18 -16.14
N ASN A 111 3.59 -14.78 -16.63
CA ASN A 111 3.41 -13.76 -17.67
C ASN A 111 2.99 -12.40 -17.12
N SER A 112 3.08 -12.16 -15.81
CA SER A 112 2.85 -10.83 -15.24
C SER A 112 3.86 -9.82 -15.79
N ILE A 113 3.44 -8.57 -15.97
CA ILE A 113 4.27 -7.47 -16.48
C ILE A 113 5.58 -7.28 -15.69
N ILE A 114 5.58 -7.64 -14.40
CA ILE A 114 6.76 -7.63 -13.55
C ILE A 114 7.88 -8.53 -14.09
N HIS A 115 7.57 -9.62 -14.80
CA HIS A 115 8.57 -10.52 -15.38
C HIS A 115 9.03 -10.11 -16.79
N SER A 116 8.26 -9.26 -17.47
CA SER A 116 8.53 -8.78 -18.84
C SER A 116 8.82 -7.28 -18.91
N ALA A 117 9.06 -6.64 -17.76
CA ALA A 117 9.28 -5.20 -17.66
C ALA A 117 10.51 -4.76 -18.46
N THR A 118 10.34 -3.76 -19.31
CA THR A 118 11.45 -3.17 -20.08
C THR A 118 12.35 -2.30 -19.19
N MET A 119 13.56 -2.01 -19.65
CA MET A 119 14.46 -1.08 -18.96
C MET A 119 13.83 0.31 -18.76
N ALA A 120 13.09 0.81 -19.75
CA ALA A 120 12.40 2.10 -19.64
C ALA A 120 11.34 2.11 -18.52
N MET A 121 10.56 1.03 -18.42
CA MET A 121 9.58 0.85 -17.33
C MET A 121 10.27 0.81 -15.96
N ARG A 122 11.41 0.11 -15.86
CA ARG A 122 12.21 0.05 -14.62
C ARG A 122 12.82 1.39 -14.25
N SER A 123 13.26 2.20 -15.21
CA SER A 123 13.75 3.55 -14.95
C SER A 123 12.64 4.44 -14.39
N LYS A 124 11.41 4.38 -14.93
CA LYS A 124 10.25 5.08 -14.36
C LYS A 124 9.93 4.59 -12.94
N GLU A 125 9.89 3.27 -12.71
CA GLU A 125 9.69 2.68 -11.38
C GLU A 125 10.72 3.22 -10.36
N GLN A 126 11.99 3.34 -10.75
CA GLN A 126 13.03 3.88 -9.87
C GLN A 126 12.82 5.36 -9.53
N VAL A 127 12.33 6.17 -10.47
CA VAL A 127 11.96 7.57 -10.21
C VAL A 127 10.85 7.64 -9.17
N VAL A 128 9.80 6.82 -9.32
CA VAL A 128 8.69 6.73 -8.37
C VAL A 128 9.19 6.35 -6.98
N ARG A 129 10.03 5.30 -6.88
CA ARG A 129 10.59 4.85 -5.59
C ARG A 129 11.39 5.95 -4.89
N ARG A 130 12.23 6.68 -5.63
CA ARG A 130 12.99 7.82 -5.07
C ARG A 130 12.07 8.94 -4.59
N HIS A 131 11.01 9.24 -5.35
CA HIS A 131 10.02 10.23 -4.94
C HIS A 131 9.33 9.83 -3.63
N ILE A 132 8.94 8.56 -3.51
CA ILE A 132 8.37 8.02 -2.28
C ILE A 132 9.38 8.13 -1.13
N ASP A 133 10.65 7.74 -1.32
CA ASP A 133 11.69 7.90 -0.28
C ASP A 133 11.86 9.37 0.17
N GLU A 134 11.71 10.34 -0.74
CA GLU A 134 11.72 11.76 -0.42
C GLU A 134 10.49 12.20 0.38
N MET A 135 9.30 11.70 0.04
CA MET A 135 8.09 11.94 0.82
C MET A 135 8.24 11.41 2.25
N GLY A 136 8.73 10.17 2.40
CA GLY A 136 8.94 9.54 3.72
C GLY A 136 9.87 10.35 4.62
N ARG A 137 10.96 10.91 4.06
CA ARG A 137 11.89 11.77 4.81
C ARG A 137 11.28 13.09 5.30
N ARG A 138 10.21 13.58 4.68
CA ARG A 138 9.50 14.80 5.10
C ARG A 138 8.46 14.54 6.20
N LEU A 139 8.16 13.27 6.46
CA LEU A 139 7.22 12.86 7.51
C LEU A 139 7.89 12.68 8.86
N THR A 140 9.23 12.63 8.90
CA THR A 140 10.01 12.65 10.14
C THR A 140 10.05 14.08 10.71
N PRO A 141 9.69 14.29 12.00
CA PRO A 141 9.77 15.60 12.65
C PRO A 141 11.20 16.14 12.76
#